data_AF-A0A8B6X547-F1
#
_entry.id   AF-A0A8B6X547-F1
#
_cell.length_a   1.000
_cell.length_b   1.000
_cell.length_c   1.000
_cell.angle_alpha   90.00
_cell.angle_beta   90.00
_cell.angle_gamma   90.00
#
_symmetry.space_group_name_H-M   'P 1'
#
loop_
_entity.id
_entity.type
_entity.pdbx_description
1 polymer ?
#
loop_
_entity_poly.entity_id
_entity_poly.type
_entity_poly.pdbx_seq_one_letter_code
_entity_poly.pdbx_strand_id
1 'polypeptide(L)'
;MDDAQHFGRTADGTKEILSKSGRLTQSERLVLIVISEPTSVERLILKLPSLTPDRVRRAIRRLLELGLVYELLLDPDKAEAVEPLETIPVVAMQDFLRQSEADPVSQVVSGDELSTSMRMHAFADSVWVASPHAAATRDEAVPLSSVFKAKAPQEPVRHVPPDELEQIARARIRADIAARRAQRERQDRSVAEARIRQLEESFGRSLGRGMRSTRPAWSTEPARVRHIPPRVRGGSWLTTGVLLFLLALAALFGAVSALVALLHL
;
A
#
# COMPACT_ATOMS: atom_id res chain seq x y z
N MET A 1 -22.20 7.99 -5.32
CA MET A 1 -21.10 8.56 -4.53
C MET A 1 -20.23 9.22 -5.55
N ASP A 2 -20.36 10.53 -5.61
CA ASP A 2 -19.85 11.31 -6.72
C ASP A 2 -18.37 11.55 -6.48
N ASP A 3 -17.55 11.37 -7.52
CA ASP A 3 -16.08 11.40 -7.38
C ASP A 3 -15.52 12.78 -7.03
N ALA A 4 -16.34 13.82 -7.20
CA ALA A 4 -16.06 15.20 -6.82
C ALA A 4 -16.26 15.50 -5.32
N GLN A 5 -16.85 14.58 -4.54
CA GLN A 5 -17.05 14.77 -3.11
C GLN A 5 -15.72 14.78 -2.37
N HIS A 6 -15.54 15.77 -1.49
CA HIS A 6 -14.35 15.90 -0.64
C HIS A 6 -14.64 15.36 0.75
N PHE A 7 -13.67 14.66 1.34
CA PHE A 7 -13.81 14.04 2.66
C PHE A 7 -12.77 14.59 3.61
N GLY A 8 -13.20 14.90 4.83
CA GLY A 8 -12.35 15.32 5.95
C GLY A 8 -12.44 14.33 7.10
N ARG A 9 -11.41 14.32 7.96
CA ARG A 9 -11.37 13.46 9.15
C ARG A 9 -12.00 14.17 10.34
N THR A 10 -12.83 13.47 11.11
CA THR A 10 -13.41 14.03 12.35
C THR A 10 -12.41 13.95 13.51
N ALA A 11 -12.67 14.67 14.60
CA ALA A 11 -11.88 14.54 15.83
C ALA A 11 -11.91 13.09 16.37
N ASP A 12 -13.04 12.38 16.21
CA ASP A 12 -13.14 10.97 16.59
C ASP A 12 -12.35 10.06 15.65
N GLY A 13 -12.24 10.42 14.37
CA GLY A 13 -11.29 9.80 13.44
C GLY A 13 -9.84 9.92 13.91
N THR A 14 -9.43 11.08 14.42
CA THR A 14 -8.09 11.27 15.01
C THR A 14 -7.92 10.44 16.28
N LYS A 15 -8.90 10.44 17.20
CA LYS A 15 -8.86 9.61 18.41
C LYS A 15 -8.79 8.12 18.08
N GLU A 16 -9.48 7.68 17.04
CA GLU A 16 -9.44 6.29 16.58
C GLU A 16 -8.03 5.87 16.16
N ILE A 17 -7.28 6.75 15.47
CA ILE A 17 -5.89 6.48 15.09
C ILE A 17 -5.00 6.35 16.34
N LEU A 18 -5.21 7.20 17.34
CA LEU A 18 -4.42 7.20 18.57
C LEU A 18 -4.73 6.03 19.52
N SER A 19 -5.99 5.64 19.61
CA SER A 19 -6.48 4.63 20.58
C SER A 19 -6.62 3.24 19.99
N LYS A 20 -6.77 3.11 18.66
CA LYS A 20 -6.89 1.86 17.91
C LYS A 20 -7.93 0.90 18.50
N SER A 21 -9.21 1.21 18.30
CA SER A 21 -10.32 0.43 18.89
C SER A 21 -10.48 -0.99 18.32
N GLY A 22 -9.74 -1.33 17.25
CA GLY A 22 -9.77 -2.66 16.62
C GLY A 22 -10.91 -2.88 15.63
N ARG A 23 -11.88 -1.96 15.51
CA ARG A 23 -13.06 -2.15 14.64
C ARG A 23 -12.84 -1.93 13.13
N LEU A 24 -11.69 -1.39 12.74
CA LEU A 24 -11.38 -1.01 11.36
C LEU A 24 -10.53 -2.06 10.65
N THR A 25 -10.90 -2.36 9.40
CA THR A 25 -10.09 -3.18 8.48
C THR A 25 -8.84 -2.42 8.04
N GLN A 26 -7.83 -3.13 7.51
CA GLN A 26 -6.59 -2.48 7.08
C GLN A 26 -6.78 -1.45 5.96
N SER A 27 -7.71 -1.70 5.03
CA SER A 27 -8.07 -0.72 3.99
C SER A 27 -8.70 0.54 4.59
N GLU A 28 -9.57 0.40 5.58
CA GLU A 28 -10.20 1.54 6.26
C GLU A 28 -9.18 2.37 7.03
N ARG A 29 -8.23 1.71 7.71
CA ARG A 29 -7.14 2.40 8.41
C ARG A 29 -6.27 3.22 7.47
N LEU A 30 -5.88 2.63 6.34
CA LEU A 30 -5.08 3.33 5.33
C LEU A 30 -5.81 4.55 4.81
N VAL A 31 -7.10 4.42 4.48
CA VAL A 31 -7.91 5.56 4.02
C VAL A 31 -8.01 6.63 5.11
N LEU A 32 -8.31 6.27 6.36
CA LEU A 32 -8.46 7.22 7.47
C LEU A 32 -7.16 7.98 7.80
N ILE A 33 -6.01 7.32 7.67
CA ILE A 33 -4.70 7.98 7.85
C ILE A 33 -4.43 9.00 6.75
N VAL A 34 -4.71 8.64 5.50
CA VAL A 34 -4.42 9.50 4.33
C VAL A 34 -5.32 10.73 4.29
N ILE A 35 -6.53 10.66 4.84
CA ILE A 35 -7.40 11.83 5.03
C ILE A 35 -6.87 12.66 6.22
N SER A 36 -5.77 13.39 6.01
CA SER A 36 -5.28 14.43 6.92
C SER A 36 -5.86 15.81 6.60
N GLU A 37 -6.25 16.00 5.33
CA GLU A 37 -6.81 17.22 4.75
C GLU A 37 -8.02 16.85 3.88
N PRO A 38 -8.94 17.80 3.59
CA PRO A 38 -10.04 17.56 2.68
C PRO A 38 -9.56 16.99 1.34
N THR A 39 -9.93 15.73 1.06
CA THR A 39 -9.41 14.99 -0.10
C THR A 39 -10.55 14.33 -0.88
N SER A 40 -10.49 14.39 -2.21
CA SER A 40 -11.45 13.72 -3.09
C SER A 40 -11.18 12.21 -3.22
N VAL A 41 -12.20 11.45 -3.64
CA VAL A 41 -12.05 10.00 -3.88
C VAL A 41 -10.94 9.71 -4.91
N GLU A 42 -10.88 10.50 -5.98
CA GLU A 42 -9.85 10.35 -7.03
C GLU A 42 -8.44 10.54 -6.48
N ARG A 43 -8.22 11.59 -5.67
CA ARG A 43 -6.92 11.83 -5.02
C ARG A 43 -6.56 10.70 -4.04
N LEU A 44 -7.54 10.13 -3.32
CA LEU A 44 -7.32 8.97 -2.46
C LEU A 44 -6.90 7.73 -3.24
N ILE A 45 -7.53 7.46 -4.39
CA ILE A 45 -7.15 6.34 -5.26
C ILE A 45 -5.70 6.50 -5.76
N LEU A 46 -5.30 7.72 -6.14
CA LEU A 46 -3.93 8.01 -6.55
C LEU A 46 -2.91 7.86 -5.40
N LYS A 47 -3.26 8.32 -4.19
CA LYS A 47 -2.40 8.21 -2.98
C LYS A 47 -2.30 6.76 -2.46
N LEU A 48 -3.27 5.89 -2.76
CA LEU A 48 -3.37 4.52 -2.25
C LEU A 48 -3.37 3.47 -3.39
N PRO A 49 -2.28 3.34 -4.18
CA PRO A 49 -2.24 2.44 -5.33
C PRO A 49 -2.31 0.94 -4.96
N SER A 50 -2.14 0.60 -3.68
CA SER A 50 -2.31 -0.76 -3.16
C SER A 50 -3.77 -1.17 -2.97
N LEU A 51 -4.72 -0.22 -3.01
CA LEU A 51 -6.15 -0.47 -2.90
C LEU A 51 -6.82 -0.30 -4.26
N THR A 52 -7.76 -1.18 -4.59
CA THR A 52 -8.61 -0.99 -5.77
C THR A 52 -9.57 0.19 -5.54
N PRO A 53 -10.02 0.89 -6.60
CA PRO A 53 -11.00 1.97 -6.49
C PRO A 53 -12.24 1.57 -5.68
N ASP A 54 -12.76 0.36 -5.90
CA ASP A 54 -13.92 -0.16 -5.17
C ASP A 54 -13.65 -0.39 -3.68
N ARG A 55 -12.42 -0.77 -3.31
CA ARG A 55 -12.03 -0.89 -1.90
C ARG A 55 -11.94 0.48 -1.24
N VAL A 56 -11.40 1.48 -1.93
CA VAL A 56 -11.36 2.86 -1.43
C VAL A 56 -12.77 3.39 -1.19
N ARG A 57 -13.68 3.27 -2.16
CA ARG A 57 -15.07 3.73 -2.03
C ARG A 57 -15.82 3.03 -0.88
N ARG A 58 -15.65 1.70 -0.74
CA ARG A 58 -16.25 0.93 0.36
C ARG A 58 -15.69 1.36 1.72
N ALA A 59 -14.38 1.56 1.82
CA ALA A 59 -13.75 2.05 3.04
C ALA A 59 -14.27 3.44 3.43
N ILE A 60 -14.38 4.39 2.50
CA ILE A 60 -14.92 5.72 2.79
C ILE A 60 -16.36 5.62 3.29
N ARG A 61 -17.22 4.83 2.61
CA ARG A 61 -18.61 4.62 3.06
C ARG A 61 -18.65 4.08 4.49
N ARG A 62 -17.82 3.10 4.81
CA ARG A 62 -17.77 2.53 6.16
C ARG A 62 -17.29 3.55 7.19
N LEU A 63 -16.30 4.37 6.85
CA LEU A 63 -15.81 5.43 7.74
C LEU A 63 -16.87 6.52 7.98
N LEU A 64 -17.70 6.85 6.98
CA LEU A 64 -18.85 7.75 7.12
C LEU A 64 -19.91 7.17 8.07
N GLU A 65 -20.26 5.88 7.89
CA GLU A 65 -21.20 5.18 8.78
C GLU A 65 -20.74 5.18 10.24
N LEU A 66 -19.42 5.13 10.47
CA LEU A 66 -18.81 5.16 11.80
C LEU A 66 -18.59 6.58 12.35
N GLY A 67 -18.89 7.63 11.57
CA GLY A 67 -18.67 9.03 11.97
C GLY A 67 -17.20 9.44 12.10
N LEU A 68 -16.28 8.69 11.47
CA LEU A 68 -14.83 8.95 11.55
C LEU A 68 -14.34 9.92 10.48
N VAL A 69 -15.12 10.06 9.42
CA VAL A 69 -14.93 11.06 8.36
C VAL A 69 -16.26 11.75 8.10
N TYR A 70 -16.20 12.94 7.52
CA TYR A 70 -17.37 13.71 7.11
C TYR A 70 -17.21 14.15 5.67
N GLU A 71 -18.35 14.36 5.01
CA GLU A 71 -18.39 14.89 3.65
C GLU A 71 -18.36 16.43 3.70
N LEU A 72 -17.54 17.02 2.86
CA LEU A 72 -17.48 18.46 2.66
C LEU A 72 -18.11 18.82 1.32
N LEU A 73 -19.12 19.68 1.39
CA LEU A 73 -19.63 20.43 0.25
C LEU A 73 -18.70 21.62 0.03
N LEU A 74 -17.52 21.35 -0.54
CA LEU A 74 -16.58 22.39 -0.95
C LEU A 74 -16.75 22.68 -2.44
N ASP A 75 -16.75 23.98 -2.78
CA ASP A 75 -16.44 24.37 -4.15
C ASP A 75 -15.03 23.88 -4.49
N PRO A 76 -14.80 23.27 -5.66
CA PRO A 76 -13.51 22.70 -6.04
C PRO A 76 -12.34 23.70 -5.93
N ASP A 77 -12.62 24.99 -6.10
CA ASP A 77 -11.63 26.07 -6.03
C ASP A 77 -11.26 26.50 -4.59
N LYS A 78 -11.99 26.02 -3.56
CA LYS A 78 -11.76 26.39 -2.14
C LYS A 78 -11.28 25.23 -1.28
N ALA A 79 -11.17 24.03 -1.83
CA ALA A 79 -10.79 22.85 -1.06
C ALA A 79 -9.35 22.89 -0.54
N GLU A 80 -8.44 23.62 -1.20
CA GLU A 80 -7.03 23.73 -0.81
C GLU A 80 -6.77 24.78 0.28
N ALA A 81 -7.77 25.61 0.62
CA ALA A 81 -7.64 26.66 1.64
C ALA A 81 -8.05 26.20 3.05
N VAL A 82 -8.38 24.92 3.23
CA VAL A 82 -8.75 24.37 4.53
C VAL A 82 -7.50 24.00 5.31
N GLU A 83 -7.30 24.65 6.45
CA GLU A 83 -6.22 24.37 7.41
C GLU A 83 -6.09 22.85 7.66
N PRO A 84 -4.86 22.29 7.61
CA PRO A 84 -4.63 20.88 7.90
C PRO A 84 -5.11 20.53 9.30
N LEU A 85 -5.90 19.47 9.43
CA LEU A 85 -6.31 18.99 10.74
C LEU A 85 -5.12 18.38 11.49
N GLU A 86 -5.19 18.42 12.83
CA GLU A 86 -4.19 17.94 13.79
C GLU A 86 -3.19 16.90 13.27
N THR A 87 -1.90 17.27 13.34
CA THR A 87 -0.78 16.40 12.96
C THR A 87 -0.70 15.20 13.90
N ILE A 88 -0.86 14.00 13.35
CA ILE A 88 -0.73 12.75 14.11
C ILE A 88 0.76 12.37 14.17
N PRO A 89 1.31 12.01 15.35
CA PRO A 89 2.68 11.52 15.46
C PRO A 89 2.92 10.29 14.56
N VAL A 90 4.05 10.27 13.86
CA VAL A 90 4.44 9.16 12.96
C VAL A 90 4.43 7.80 13.67
N VAL A 91 4.81 7.77 14.95
CA VAL A 91 4.80 6.54 15.76
C VAL A 91 3.38 5.99 15.92
N ALA A 92 2.41 6.84 16.24
CA ALA A 92 1.01 6.45 16.36
C ALA A 92 0.43 5.95 15.02
N MET A 93 0.78 6.59 13.90
CA MET A 93 0.39 6.12 12.57
C MET A 93 0.94 4.71 12.28
N GLN A 94 2.20 4.44 12.63
CA GLN A 94 2.82 3.14 12.42
C GLN A 94 2.16 2.05 13.27
N ASP A 95 1.87 2.34 14.55
CA ASP A 95 1.21 1.39 15.45
C ASP A 95 -0.24 1.11 15.06
N PHE A 96 -0.94 2.11 14.52
CA PHE A 96 -2.29 1.96 13.98
C PHE A 96 -2.32 1.03 12.75
N LEU A 97 -1.28 1.08 11.90
CA LEU A 97 -1.15 0.21 10.72
C LEU A 97 -0.72 -1.22 11.04
N ARG A 98 -0.09 -1.47 12.20
CA ARG A 98 0.25 -2.83 12.61
C ARG A 98 -1.03 -3.63 12.81
N GLN A 99 -1.08 -4.84 12.27
CA GLN A 99 -2.22 -5.72 12.47
C GLN A 99 -2.20 -6.27 13.90
N SER A 100 -3.33 -6.18 14.61
CA SER A 100 -3.58 -6.84 15.89
C SER A 100 -4.51 -8.04 15.72
N GLU A 101 -4.50 -8.96 16.68
CA GLU A 101 -5.39 -10.14 16.67
C GLU A 101 -6.88 -9.76 16.73
N ALA A 102 -7.20 -8.60 17.31
CA ALA A 102 -8.56 -8.06 17.38
C ALA A 102 -9.05 -7.43 16.05
N ASP A 103 -8.22 -7.39 15.01
CA ASP A 103 -8.56 -6.69 13.77
C ASP A 103 -9.45 -7.54 12.85
N PRO A 104 -10.53 -6.99 12.30
CA PRO A 104 -11.38 -7.73 11.37
C PRO A 104 -10.64 -8.06 10.08
N VAL A 105 -10.66 -9.33 9.69
CA VAL A 105 -10.11 -9.81 8.42
C VAL A 105 -11.21 -9.84 7.37
N SER A 106 -11.05 -9.09 6.29
CA SER A 106 -11.99 -9.14 5.16
C SER A 106 -11.72 -10.40 4.33
N GLN A 107 -12.64 -11.37 4.39
CA GLN A 107 -12.61 -12.53 3.53
C GLN A 107 -13.17 -12.16 2.15
N VAL A 108 -12.33 -12.28 1.11
CA VAL A 108 -12.78 -12.14 -0.29
C VAL A 108 -13.26 -13.51 -0.74
N VAL A 109 -14.56 -13.77 -0.60
CA VAL A 109 -15.16 -14.99 -1.15
C VAL A 109 -15.33 -14.79 -2.66
N SER A 110 -14.60 -15.56 -3.46
CA SER A 110 -14.78 -15.57 -4.93
C SER A 110 -16.12 -16.23 -5.26
N GLY A 111 -16.81 -15.74 -6.29
CA GLY A 111 -18.22 -16.05 -6.58
C GLY A 111 -18.59 -17.54 -6.68
N ASP A 112 -17.64 -18.43 -6.97
CA ASP A 112 -17.87 -19.88 -7.01
C ASP A 112 -18.11 -20.50 -5.61
N GLU A 113 -17.51 -19.94 -4.55
CA GLU A 113 -17.61 -20.44 -3.18
C GLU A 113 -18.83 -19.90 -2.41
N LEU A 114 -19.46 -18.81 -2.90
CA LEU A 114 -20.66 -18.22 -2.29
C LEU A 114 -21.87 -19.16 -2.34
N SER A 115 -21.96 -19.97 -3.41
CA SER A 115 -23.05 -20.93 -3.60
C SER A 115 -23.04 -22.09 -2.61
N THR A 116 -21.85 -22.49 -2.14
CA THR A 116 -21.65 -23.63 -1.24
C THR A 116 -21.73 -23.19 0.23
N SER A 117 -21.22 -22.00 0.55
CA SER A 117 -21.23 -21.44 1.90
C SER A 117 -22.60 -20.92 2.35
N MET A 118 -23.42 -20.35 1.45
CA MET A 118 -24.80 -19.93 1.80
C MET A 118 -25.71 -21.13 2.17
N ARG A 119 -25.48 -22.32 1.60
CA ARG A 119 -26.26 -23.51 1.97
C ARG A 119 -25.94 -24.04 3.37
N MET A 120 -24.72 -23.84 3.86
CA MET A 120 -24.32 -24.31 5.20
C MET A 120 -24.81 -23.37 6.31
N HIS A 121 -24.83 -22.05 6.09
CA HIS A 121 -25.27 -21.11 7.12
C HIS A 121 -26.79 -21.06 7.32
N ALA A 122 -27.59 -21.34 6.29
CA ALA A 122 -29.04 -21.37 6.41
C ALA A 122 -29.57 -22.49 7.34
N PHE A 123 -28.75 -23.51 7.67
CA PHE A 123 -29.10 -24.54 8.64
C PHE A 123 -28.70 -24.18 10.08
N ALA A 124 -27.66 -23.36 10.29
CA ALA A 124 -27.13 -23.04 11.61
C ALA A 124 -27.98 -22.02 12.39
N ASP A 125 -28.74 -21.17 11.69
CA ASP A 125 -29.58 -20.13 12.33
C ASP A 125 -30.94 -20.65 12.83
N SER A 126 -31.23 -21.95 12.68
CA SER A 126 -32.52 -22.53 13.06
C SER A 126 -32.56 -23.24 14.42
N VAL A 127 -31.42 -23.35 15.12
CA VAL A 127 -31.37 -24.04 16.41
C VAL A 127 -30.39 -23.36 17.37
N TRP A 128 -30.71 -22.20 17.93
CA TRP A 128 -30.25 -21.86 19.28
C TRP A 128 -31.36 -21.18 20.10
N VAL A 129 -31.67 -21.91 21.17
CA VAL A 129 -32.74 -21.75 22.14
C VAL A 129 -32.50 -20.56 23.06
N ALA A 130 -33.60 -20.02 23.58
CA ALA A 130 -33.67 -18.88 24.48
C ALA A 130 -32.93 -19.05 25.83
N SER A 131 -32.34 -17.92 26.28
CA SER A 131 -32.29 -17.38 27.68
C SER A 131 -31.51 -18.14 28.78
N PRO A 132 -31.08 -17.49 29.91
CA PRO A 132 -31.66 -16.28 30.51
C PRO A 132 -30.69 -15.17 31.02
N HIS A 133 -31.31 -14.04 31.41
CA HIS A 133 -30.77 -12.94 32.21
C HIS A 133 -29.97 -13.39 33.44
N ALA A 134 -28.87 -12.69 33.72
CA ALA A 134 -28.25 -12.64 35.05
C ALA A 134 -27.90 -11.19 35.44
N ALA A 135 -28.57 -10.79 36.51
CA ALA A 135 -28.38 -9.72 37.48
C ALA A 135 -27.19 -8.75 37.36
N ALA A 136 -27.55 -7.48 37.55
CA ALA A 136 -26.67 -6.37 37.90
C ALA A 136 -25.89 -6.62 39.21
N THR A 137 -24.59 -6.39 39.17
CA THR A 137 -23.80 -5.96 40.32
C THR A 137 -23.31 -4.55 40.06
N ARG A 138 -23.73 -3.62 40.93
CA ARG A 138 -23.19 -2.28 41.04
C ARG A 138 -21.75 -2.40 41.52
N ASP A 139 -20.79 -2.18 40.63
CA ASP A 139 -19.42 -1.89 41.03
C ASP A 139 -19.11 -0.41 40.81
N GLU A 140 -18.40 0.08 41.81
CA GLU A 140 -18.09 1.45 42.16
C GLU A 140 -17.34 2.17 41.04
N ALA A 141 -17.90 3.27 40.55
CA ALA A 141 -17.27 4.10 39.53
C ALA A 141 -16.04 4.79 40.13
N VAL A 142 -14.86 4.21 39.93
CA VAL A 142 -13.58 4.85 40.26
C VAL A 142 -13.34 5.97 39.25
N PRO A 143 -13.21 7.24 39.68
CA PRO A 143 -12.95 8.35 38.77
C PRO A 143 -11.54 8.22 38.17
N LEU A 144 -11.44 8.27 36.84
CA LEU A 144 -10.19 8.20 36.04
C LEU A 144 -9.13 9.25 36.44
N SER A 145 -9.48 10.25 37.24
CA SER A 145 -8.54 11.24 37.80
C SER A 145 -7.60 10.66 38.87
N SER A 146 -7.86 9.48 39.42
CA SER A 146 -6.97 8.81 40.38
C SER A 146 -5.82 8.03 39.72
N VAL A 147 -5.96 7.63 38.44
CA VAL A 147 -4.95 6.85 37.70
C VAL A 147 -3.82 7.73 37.17
N PHE A 148 -4.06 9.02 36.92
CA PHE A 148 -3.05 9.96 36.40
C PHE A 148 -2.31 10.78 37.47
N LYS A 149 -2.51 10.48 38.76
CA LYS A 149 -1.74 11.11 39.85
C LYS A 149 -0.46 10.34 40.21
N ALA A 150 0.08 9.58 39.25
CA ALA A 150 1.45 9.08 39.33
C ALA A 150 2.40 10.20 38.92
N LYS A 151 3.04 10.80 39.92
CA LYS A 151 4.23 11.65 39.78
C LYS A 151 5.27 10.87 38.99
N ALA A 152 5.31 11.08 37.68
CA ALA A 152 6.27 10.42 36.81
C ALA A 152 7.69 10.69 37.33
N PRO A 153 8.51 9.66 37.57
CA PRO A 153 9.94 9.89 37.69
C PRO A 153 10.39 10.49 36.36
N GLN A 154 10.86 11.73 36.39
CA GLN A 154 11.50 12.36 35.25
C GLN A 154 12.71 11.50 34.89
N GLU A 155 12.57 10.64 33.86
CA GLU A 155 13.73 10.05 33.23
C GLU A 155 14.59 11.20 32.69
N PRO A 156 15.90 11.22 32.98
CA PRO A 156 16.77 12.27 32.51
C PRO A 156 16.73 12.25 30.99
N VAL A 157 16.24 13.35 30.39
CA VAL A 157 16.26 13.58 28.95
C VAL A 157 17.72 13.45 28.50
N ARG A 158 18.05 12.28 27.95
CA ARG A 158 19.39 11.98 27.47
C ARG A 158 19.60 12.84 26.23
N HIS A 159 20.31 13.94 26.40
CA HIS A 159 20.76 14.77 25.28
C HIS A 159 21.67 13.91 24.40
N VAL A 160 21.11 13.43 23.29
CA VAL A 160 21.87 12.73 22.25
C VAL A 160 22.66 13.81 21.49
N PRO A 161 24.01 13.74 21.47
CA PRO A 161 24.80 14.69 20.71
C PRO A 161 24.43 14.64 19.23
N PRO A 162 24.45 15.78 18.51
CA PRO A 162 24.05 15.85 17.10
C PRO A 162 24.85 14.90 16.19
N ASP A 163 26.10 14.61 16.55
CA ASP A 163 26.97 13.68 15.81
C ASP A 163 26.47 12.22 15.87
N GLU A 164 25.84 11.81 16.97
CA GLU A 164 25.25 10.47 17.10
C GLU A 164 23.97 10.34 16.24
N LEU A 165 23.18 11.41 16.14
CA LEU A 165 22.00 11.45 15.28
C LEU A 165 22.38 11.30 13.80
N GLU A 166 23.45 11.95 13.36
CA GLU A 166 23.96 11.77 12.00
C GLU A 166 24.45 10.33 11.75
N GLN A 167 25.13 9.72 12.73
CA GLN A 167 25.59 8.34 12.60
C GLN A 167 24.42 7.35 12.51
N ILE A 168 23.37 7.54 13.32
CA ILE A 168 22.15 6.74 13.29
C ILE A 168 21.44 6.92 11.94
N ALA A 169 21.32 8.14 11.44
CA ALA A 169 20.73 8.42 10.13
C ALA A 169 21.50 7.75 8.99
N ARG A 170 22.85 7.87 8.98
CA ARG A 170 23.73 7.23 7.98
C ARG A 170 23.68 5.71 8.05
N ALA A 171 23.55 5.13 9.25
CA ALA A 171 23.41 3.68 9.42
C ALA A 171 22.06 3.19 8.86
N ARG A 172 20.98 3.94 9.10
CA ARG A 172 19.64 3.62 8.60
C ARG A 172 19.56 3.67 7.07
N ILE A 173 20.17 4.68 6.45
CA ILE A 173 20.25 4.78 4.98
C ILE A 173 21.02 3.58 4.39
N ARG A 174 22.14 3.20 5.01
CA ARG A 174 22.92 2.02 4.57
C ARG A 174 22.11 0.72 4.68
N ALA A 175 21.36 0.54 5.77
CA ALA A 175 20.50 -0.62 5.96
C ALA A 175 19.38 -0.69 4.91
N ASP A 176 18.74 0.45 4.56
CA ASP A 176 17.69 0.50 3.53
C ASP A 176 18.24 0.15 2.14
N ILE A 177 19.41 0.67 1.78
CA ILE A 177 20.07 0.36 0.50
C ILE A 177 20.39 -1.16 0.42
N ALA A 178 20.92 -1.74 1.50
CA ALA A 178 21.21 -3.16 1.56
C ALA A 178 19.94 -4.02 1.44
N ALA A 179 18.86 -3.64 2.12
CA ALA A 179 17.57 -4.34 2.04
C ALA A 179 16.99 -4.29 0.62
N ARG A 180 17.02 -3.13 -0.04
CA ARG A 180 16.55 -2.98 -1.43
C ARG A 180 17.38 -3.81 -2.41
N ARG A 181 18.70 -3.90 -2.22
CA ARG A 181 19.57 -4.75 -3.06
C ARG A 181 19.21 -6.23 -2.89
N ALA A 182 19.06 -6.71 -1.66
CA ALA A 182 18.69 -8.09 -1.39
C ALA A 182 17.30 -8.45 -1.95
N GLN A 183 16.35 -7.51 -1.93
CA GLN A 183 15.02 -7.73 -2.50
C GLN A 183 15.05 -7.84 -4.03
N ARG A 184 15.86 -7.02 -4.71
CA ARG A 184 16.06 -7.12 -6.16
C ARG A 184 16.69 -8.46 -6.54
N GLU A 185 17.71 -8.90 -5.82
CA GLU A 185 18.34 -10.21 -6.09
C GLU A 185 17.35 -11.38 -5.92
N ARG A 186 16.44 -11.33 -4.94
CA ARG A 186 15.38 -12.33 -4.79
C ARG A 186 14.38 -12.29 -5.95
N GLN A 187 13.99 -11.10 -6.38
CA GLN A 187 13.11 -10.94 -7.54
C GLN A 187 13.78 -11.48 -8.82
N ASP A 188 15.03 -11.10 -9.07
CA ASP A 188 15.78 -11.55 -10.25
C ASP A 188 15.95 -13.08 -10.26
N ARG A 189 16.22 -13.70 -9.09
CA ARG A 189 16.24 -15.16 -8.96
C ARG A 189 14.89 -15.80 -9.27
N SER A 190 13.79 -15.28 -8.70
CA SER A 190 12.46 -15.80 -8.97
C SER A 190 12.05 -15.69 -10.45
N VAL A 191 12.43 -14.60 -11.11
CA VAL A 191 12.20 -14.39 -12.55
C VAL A 191 13.04 -15.35 -13.38
N ALA A 192 14.32 -15.57 -13.00
CA ALA A 192 15.18 -16.53 -13.67
C ALA A 192 14.64 -17.97 -13.54
N GLU A 193 14.20 -18.38 -12.34
CA GLU A 193 13.60 -19.69 -12.10
C GLU A 193 12.30 -19.89 -12.89
N ALA A 194 11.42 -18.89 -12.90
CA ALA A 194 10.20 -18.93 -13.70
C ALA A 194 10.51 -19.09 -15.20
N ARG A 195 11.56 -18.42 -15.69
CA ARG A 195 11.98 -18.52 -17.08
C ARG A 195 12.60 -19.89 -17.41
N ILE A 196 13.38 -20.47 -16.51
CA ILE A 196 13.90 -21.84 -16.65
C ILE A 196 12.73 -22.83 -16.74
N ARG A 197 11.77 -22.73 -15.82
CA ARG A 197 10.58 -23.59 -15.82
C ARG A 197 9.75 -23.45 -17.10
N GLN A 198 9.57 -22.22 -17.59
CA GLN A 198 8.88 -21.97 -18.85
C GLN A 198 9.60 -22.61 -20.04
N LEU A 199 10.94 -22.55 -20.07
CA LEU A 199 11.75 -23.21 -21.10
C LEU A 199 11.58 -24.73 -21.01
N GLU A 200 11.71 -25.32 -19.82
CA GLU A 200 11.50 -26.77 -19.62
C GLU A 200 10.12 -27.24 -20.10
N GLU A 201 9.06 -26.48 -19.80
CA GLU A 201 7.71 -26.79 -20.27
C GLU A 201 7.56 -26.66 -21.79
N SER A 202 8.26 -25.70 -22.41
CA SER A 202 8.24 -25.51 -23.86
C SER A 202 9.01 -26.62 -24.59
N PHE A 203 10.14 -27.08 -24.04
CA PHE A 203 10.94 -28.17 -24.58
C PHE A 203 10.29 -29.54 -24.32
N GLY A 204 9.73 -29.77 -23.13
CA GLY A 204 9.05 -31.02 -22.77
C GLY A 204 7.80 -31.28 -23.61
N ARG A 205 7.05 -30.22 -23.98
CA ARG A 205 5.89 -30.34 -24.89
C ARG A 205 6.28 -30.62 -26.35
N SER A 206 7.47 -30.18 -26.77
CA SER A 206 8.00 -30.40 -28.12
C SER A 206 8.46 -31.86 -28.35
N LEU A 207 8.94 -32.55 -27.31
CA LEU A 207 9.45 -33.93 -27.44
C LEU A 207 8.38 -35.03 -27.21
N GLY A 208 7.23 -34.69 -26.64
CA GLY A 208 6.19 -35.67 -26.26
C GLY A 208 5.08 -35.92 -27.30
N ARG A 209 4.98 -35.13 -28.37
CA ARG A 209 3.88 -35.23 -29.35
C ARG A 209 4.39 -35.63 -30.73
N GLY A 210 4.67 -36.92 -30.88
CA GLY A 210 4.57 -37.64 -32.15
C GLY A 210 5.48 -37.15 -33.28
N MET A 211 6.76 -37.51 -33.21
CA MET A 211 7.49 -37.88 -34.42
C MET A 211 7.93 -39.34 -34.27
N ARG A 212 7.07 -40.27 -34.72
CA ARG A 212 7.56 -41.53 -35.25
C ARG A 212 8.41 -41.15 -36.45
N SER A 213 9.71 -40.99 -36.24
CA SER A 213 10.63 -40.83 -37.34
C SER A 213 10.67 -42.15 -38.10
N THR A 214 9.92 -42.24 -39.18
CA THR A 214 10.37 -43.00 -40.34
C THR A 214 11.63 -42.33 -40.85
N ARG A 215 12.77 -42.60 -40.21
CA ARG A 215 14.09 -42.37 -40.80
C ARG A 215 14.30 -43.51 -41.80
N PRO A 216 14.28 -43.26 -43.12
CA PRO A 216 14.92 -44.19 -44.03
C PRO A 216 16.40 -44.19 -43.69
N ALA A 217 16.95 -45.39 -43.54
CA ALA A 217 18.36 -45.57 -43.38
C ALA A 217 19.07 -45.09 -44.66
N TRP A 218 20.29 -44.58 -44.51
CA TRP A 218 21.25 -44.23 -45.57
C TRP A 218 20.91 -42.98 -46.43
N SER A 219 21.30 -41.80 -45.94
CA SER A 219 21.70 -40.69 -46.83
C SER A 219 23.02 -40.09 -46.36
N THR A 220 24.09 -40.40 -47.09
CA THR A 220 25.45 -39.85 -46.98
C THR A 220 25.55 -38.48 -47.65
N GLU A 221 24.80 -37.48 -47.16
CA GLU A 221 25.00 -36.09 -47.58
C GLU A 221 25.54 -35.23 -46.41
N PRO A 222 26.67 -34.53 -46.58
CA PRO A 222 27.22 -33.66 -45.55
C PRO A 222 26.33 -32.43 -45.37
N ALA A 223 26.02 -32.13 -44.10
CA ALA A 223 25.15 -31.03 -43.70
C ALA A 223 25.67 -29.68 -44.22
N ARG A 224 24.94 -29.05 -45.14
CA ARG A 224 25.20 -27.68 -45.57
C ARG A 224 24.84 -26.72 -44.44
N VAL A 225 25.87 -26.18 -43.79
CA VAL A 225 25.78 -25.12 -42.78
C VAL A 225 25.21 -23.86 -43.44
N ARG A 226 23.96 -23.51 -43.13
CA ARG A 226 23.38 -22.21 -43.49
C ARG A 226 23.80 -21.18 -42.46
N HIS A 227 24.66 -20.26 -42.88
CA HIS A 227 24.97 -19.05 -42.13
C HIS A 227 23.71 -18.18 -41.99
N ILE A 228 23.23 -18.00 -40.76
CA ILE A 228 22.16 -17.07 -40.42
C ILE A 228 22.82 -15.70 -40.19
N PRO A 229 22.47 -14.64 -40.94
CA PRO A 229 23.04 -13.32 -40.71
C PRO A 229 22.57 -12.74 -39.37
N PRO A 230 23.44 -12.00 -38.64
CA PRO A 230 23.09 -11.41 -37.36
C PRO A 230 21.96 -10.37 -37.54
N ARG A 231 20.87 -10.52 -36.79
CA ARG A 231 19.82 -9.51 -36.70
C ARG A 231 20.39 -8.24 -36.08
N VAL A 232 20.38 -7.15 -36.86
CA VAL A 232 20.73 -5.80 -36.41
C VAL A 232 19.74 -5.38 -35.33
N ARG A 233 20.26 -5.18 -34.13
CA ARG A 233 19.54 -4.72 -32.93
C ARG A 233 19.14 -3.26 -33.17
N GLY A 234 17.86 -3.02 -33.42
CA GLY A 234 17.30 -1.68 -33.60
C GLY A 234 17.64 -0.79 -32.40
N GLY A 235 18.33 0.33 -32.69
CA GLY A 235 18.75 1.32 -31.70
C GLY A 235 17.56 1.95 -30.99
N SER A 236 17.76 2.31 -29.73
CA SER A 236 16.79 2.96 -28.86
C SER A 236 16.64 4.44 -29.20
N TRP A 237 15.74 4.78 -30.12
CA TRP A 237 15.39 6.18 -30.42
C TRP A 237 14.63 6.87 -29.26
N LEU A 238 14.17 6.09 -28.27
CA LEU A 238 13.47 6.58 -27.08
C LEU A 238 14.38 7.22 -26.02
N THR A 239 15.68 6.91 -26.00
CA THR A 239 16.59 7.42 -24.95
C THR A 239 17.06 8.85 -25.20
N THR A 240 17.17 9.26 -26.47
CA THR A 240 17.64 10.60 -26.84
C THR A 240 16.59 11.67 -26.55
N GLY A 241 15.30 11.38 -26.79
CA GLY A 241 14.22 12.33 -26.49
C GLY A 241 14.08 12.64 -25.00
N VAL A 242 14.19 11.61 -24.15
CA VAL A 242 14.12 11.77 -22.68
C VAL A 242 15.31 12.57 -22.16
N LEU A 243 16.51 12.34 -22.70
CA LEU A 243 17.70 13.08 -22.30
C LEU A 243 17.60 14.58 -22.65
N LEU A 244 17.11 14.91 -23.85
CA LEU A 244 16.92 16.30 -24.28
C LEU A 244 15.83 17.00 -23.45
N PHE A 245 14.75 16.30 -23.13
CA PHE A 245 13.68 16.82 -22.28
C PHE A 245 14.19 17.14 -20.86
N LEU A 246 14.95 16.23 -20.24
CA LEU A 246 15.54 16.46 -18.91
C LEU A 246 16.53 17.63 -18.90
N LEU A 247 17.30 17.79 -19.97
CA LEU A 247 18.27 18.88 -20.10
C LEU A 247 17.56 20.25 -20.23
N ALA A 248 16.46 20.32 -20.99
CA ALA A 248 15.63 21.51 -21.08
C ALA A 248 14.99 21.88 -19.73
N LEU A 249 14.53 20.88 -18.98
CA LEU A 249 13.90 21.07 -17.66
C LEU A 249 14.90 21.61 -16.63
N ALA A 250 16.15 21.10 -16.65
CA ALA A 250 17.22 21.60 -15.80
C ALA A 250 17.60 23.06 -16.10
N ALA A 251 17.65 23.44 -17.39
CA ALA A 251 17.93 24.82 -17.79
C ALA A 251 16.84 25.79 -17.33
N LEU A 252 15.56 25.39 -17.40
CA LEU A 252 14.43 26.20 -16.95
C LEU A 252 14.48 26.46 -15.44
N PHE A 253 14.79 25.43 -14.64
CA PHE A 253 14.98 25.59 -13.19
C PHE A 253 16.12 26.55 -12.84
N GLY A 254 17.24 26.48 -13.57
CA GLY A 254 18.35 27.41 -13.39
C GLY A 254 17.96 28.86 -13.66
N ALA A 255 17.21 29.10 -14.74
CA ALA A 255 16.74 30.44 -15.10
C ALA A 255 15.75 31.02 -14.07
N VAL A 256 14.80 30.21 -13.58
CA VAL A 256 13.85 30.62 -12.54
C VAL A 256 14.59 30.93 -11.23
N SER A 257 15.56 30.09 -10.84
CA SER A 257 16.36 30.32 -9.63
C SER A 257 17.17 31.62 -9.72
N ALA A 258 17.74 31.94 -10.90
CA ALA A 258 18.48 33.17 -11.11
C ALA A 258 17.56 34.41 -11.06
N LEU A 259 16.35 34.32 -11.60
CA LEU A 259 15.36 35.39 -11.57
C LEU A 259 14.89 35.69 -10.13
N VAL A 260 14.65 34.65 -9.34
CA VAL A 260 14.28 34.79 -7.91
C VAL A 260 15.42 35.44 -7.12
N ALA A 261 16.68 35.06 -7.38
CA ALA A 261 17.83 35.69 -6.73
C ALA A 261 17.96 37.19 -7.10
N LEU A 262 17.66 37.57 -8.34
CA LEU A 262 17.67 38.95 -8.81
C LEU A 262 16.54 39.81 -8.22
N LEU A 263 15.38 39.22 -7.91
CA LEU A 263 14.26 39.91 -7.27
C LEU A 263 14.45 40.16 -5.76
N HIS A 264 15.42 39.48 -5.14
CA HIS A 264 15.76 39.63 -3.73
C HIS A 264 16.97 40.55 -3.47
N LEU A 265 17.52 41.17 -4.51
CA LEU A 265 18.57 42.19 -4.47
C LEU A 265 17.96 43.58 -4.69
#